data_AF-A0A7J4NX80-F1
#
_entry.id   AF-A0A7J4NX80-F1
#
_cell.length_a   1.000
_cell.length_b   1.000
_cell.length_c   1.000
_cell.angle_alpha   90.00
_cell.angle_beta   90.00
_cell.angle_gamma   90.00
#
_symmetry.space_group_name_H-M   'P 1'
#
loop_
_entity.id
_entity.type
_entity.pdbx_description
1 polymer ?
#
loop_
_entity_poly.entity_id
_entity_poly.type
_entity_poly.pdbx_seq_one_letter_code
_entity_poly.pdbx_strand_id
1 'polypeptide(L)' 'MNATDLNSWKTTTLILVLISLAMFAVQRSSFMFLDVVFEFCIFHVPTIIAVGIYAYLRKKQVPP' A
#
# COMPACT_ATOMS: atom_id res chain seq x y z
N MET A 1 -18.05 3.23 -11.12
CA MET A 1 -17.32 3.66 -9.92
C MET A 1 -17.26 5.15 -9.93
N ASN A 2 -17.86 5.76 -8.91
CA ASN A 2 -17.95 7.21 -8.78
C ASN A 2 -16.56 7.78 -8.47
N ALA A 3 -16.33 9.07 -8.75
CA ALA A 3 -15.06 9.74 -8.42
C ALA A 3 -14.68 9.60 -6.93
N THR A 4 -15.68 9.45 -6.06
CA THR A 4 -15.54 9.18 -4.63
C THR A 4 -14.78 7.88 -4.35
N ASP A 5 -15.02 6.82 -5.14
CA ASP A 5 -14.38 5.52 -4.93
C ASP A 5 -12.87 5.60 -5.22
N LEU A 6 -12.47 6.33 -6.27
CA LEU A 6 -11.06 6.48 -6.62
C LEU A 6 -10.29 7.28 -5.56
N ASN A 7 -10.91 8.33 -5.01
CA ASN A 7 -10.32 9.09 -3.91
C ASN A 7 -10.18 8.25 -2.63
N SER A 8 -11.15 7.40 -2.31
CA SER A 8 -11.04 6.45 -1.20
C SER A 8 -9.87 5.49 -1.42
N TRP A 9 -9.75 4.89 -2.61
CA TRP A 9 -8.62 4.00 -2.96
C TRP A 9 -7.27 4.71 -2.93
N LYS A 10 -7.21 5.99 -3.32
CA LYS A 10 -6.00 6.82 -3.21
C LYS A 10 -5.57 6.97 -1.75
N THR A 11 -6.50 7.30 -0.86
CA THR A 11 -6.24 7.45 0.59
C THR A 11 -5.80 6.13 1.20
N THR A 12 -6.50 5.03 0.91
CA THR A 12 -6.11 3.68 1.36
C THR A 12 -4.69 3.32 0.91
N THR A 13 -4.36 3.57 -0.35
CA THR A 13 -3.02 3.30 -0.91
C THR A 13 -1.95 4.12 -0.18
N LEU A 14 -2.20 5.41 0.05
CA LEU A 14 -1.28 6.29 0.78
C LEU A 14 -1.04 5.80 2.22
N ILE A 15 -2.10 5.43 2.93
CA ILE A 15 -1.99 4.92 4.30
C ILE A 15 -1.17 3.63 4.33
N LEU A 16 -1.44 2.68 3.42
CA LEU A 16 -0.70 1.41 3.36
C LEU A 16 0.79 1.62 3.03
N VAL A 17 1.10 2.53 2.10
CA VAL A 17 2.49 2.91 1.79
C VAL A 17 3.17 3.50 3.03
N LEU A 18 2.53 4.42 3.74
CA LEU A 18 3.10 5.04 4.94
C LEU A 18 3.34 4.02 6.05
N ILE A 19 2.39 3.11 6.30
CA ILE A 19 2.54 2.03 7.28
C ILE A 19 3.69 1.11 6.88
N SER A 20 3.76 0.72 5.61
CA SER A 20 4.83 -0.14 5.11
C SER A 20 6.21 0.52 5.26
N LEU A 21 6.31 1.82 4.99
CA LEU A 21 7.56 2.58 5.12
C LEU A 21 7.98 2.74 6.59
N ALA A 22 7.00 2.99 7.47
CA ALA A 22 7.22 3.08 8.91
C ALA A 22 7.71 1.75 9.49
N MET A 23 7.09 0.63 9.10
CA MET A 23 7.52 -0.70 9.53
C MET A 23 8.93 -1.02 9.06
N PHE A 24 9.24 -0.75 7.78
CA PHE A 24 10.57 -0.92 7.23
C PHE A 24 11.62 -0.10 8.01
N ALA A 25 11.31 1.17 8.33
CA ALA A 25 12.18 2.03 9.12
C ALA A 25 12.38 1.47 10.54
N VAL A 26 11.32 1.06 11.22
CA VAL A 26 11.38 0.48 12.58
C VAL A 26 12.23 -0.80 12.59
N GLN A 27 12.06 -1.70 11.63
CA GLN A 27 12.86 -2.92 11.55
C GLN A 27 14.33 -2.66 11.23
N ARG A 28 14.64 -1.61 10.45
CA ARG A 28 16.04 -1.19 10.20
C ARG A 28 16.70 -0.52 11.41
N SER A 29 15.92 0.02 12.36
CA SER A 29 16.38 0.91 13.43
C SER A 29 16.86 0.20 14.71
N SER A 30 17.13 -1.11 14.68
CA SER A 30 17.69 -1.94 15.79
C SER A 30 16.73 -2.84 16.57
N PHE A 31 15.45 -2.94 16.17
CA PHE A 31 14.54 -3.98 16.68
C PHE A 31 14.07 -4.85 15.51
N MET A 32 14.81 -5.92 15.23
CA MET A 32 14.33 -7.01 14.37
C MET A 32 13.28 -7.81 15.14
N PHE A 33 12.13 -7.19 15.38
CA PHE A 33 11.05 -7.74 16.20
C PHE A 33 10.21 -8.76 15.42
N LEU A 34 10.10 -8.57 14.10
CA LEU A 34 9.35 -9.43 13.20
C LEU A 34 10.28 -10.13 12.22
N ASP A 35 9.94 -11.38 11.88
CA ASP A 35 10.56 -12.11 10.78
C ASP A 35 10.40 -11.31 9.49
N VAL A 36 11.47 -11.21 8.70
CA VAL A 36 11.49 -10.52 7.40
C VAL A 36 10.41 -11.05 6.47
N VAL A 37 10.12 -12.36 6.50
CA VAL A 37 9.05 -12.96 5.69
C VAL A 37 7.68 -12.47 6.17
N PHE A 38 7.48 -12.36 7.49
CA PHE A 38 6.23 -11.88 8.07
C PHE A 38 5.98 -10.41 7.73
N GLU A 39 6.99 -9.55 7.87
CA GLU A 39 6.92 -8.14 7.47
C GLU A 39 6.51 -7.99 6.00
N PHE A 40 7.14 -8.77 5.13
CA PHE A 40 6.86 -8.73 3.71
C PHE A 40 5.43 -9.13 3.38
N CYS A 41 4.94 -10.22 3.99
CA CYS A 41 3.58 -10.71 3.78
C CYS A 41 2.51 -9.76 4.33
N ILE A 42 2.73 -9.11 5.47
CA ILE A 42 1.71 -8.30 6.14
C ILE A 42 1.72 -6.85 5.65
N PHE A 43 2.88 -6.29 5.32
CA PHE A 43 2.98 -4.86 5.00
C PHE A 43 3.25 -4.62 3.51
N HIS A 44 4.18 -5.35 2.90
CA HIS A 44 4.57 -5.09 1.51
C HIS A 44 3.58 -5.67 0.50
N VAL A 45 3.13 -6.91 0.67
CA VAL A 45 2.19 -7.56 -0.28
C VAL A 45 0.85 -6.80 -0.37
N PRO A 46 0.16 -6.45 0.74
CA PRO A 46 -1.09 -5.70 0.67
C PRO A 46 -0.90 -4.30 0.08
N THR A 47 0.24 -3.66 0.33
CA THR A 47 0.58 -2.36 -0.27
C THR A 47 0.73 -2.47 -1.78
N ILE A 48 1.43 -3.48 -2.29
CA ILE A 48 1.58 -3.72 -3.74
C ILE A 48 0.22 -3.97 -4.38
N ILE A 49 -0.63 -4.79 -3.74
CA ILE A 49 -1.98 -5.10 -4.23
C ILE A 49 -2.82 -3.81 -4.28
N ALA A 50 -2.81 -2.99 -3.22
CA ALA A 50 -3.56 -1.74 -3.18
C ALA A 50 -3.09 -0.74 -4.25
N VAL A 51 -1.78 -0.61 -4.45
CA VAL A 51 -1.19 0.20 -5.53
C VAL A 51 -1.65 -0.30 -6.90
N GLY A 52 -1.63 -1.62 -7.13
CA GLY A 52 -2.09 -2.23 -8.37
C GLY A 52 -3.57 -1.97 -8.65
N ILE A 53 -4.42 -2.12 -7.63
CA ILE A 53 -5.85 -1.82 -7.71
C ILE A 53 -6.06 -0.33 -8.03
N TYR A 54 -5.40 0.57 -7.31
CA TYR A 54 -5.49 2.01 -7.57
C TYR A 54 -5.04 2.37 -8.99
N ALA A 55 -3.94 1.81 -9.47
CA ALA A 55 -3.43 2.05 -10.81
C ALA A 55 -4.41 1.55 -11.89
N TYR A 56 -4.99 0.36 -11.70
CA TYR A 56 -6.01 -0.19 -12.59
C TYR A 56 -7.28 0.67 -12.61
N LEU A 57 -7.78 1.07 -11.45
CA LEU A 57 -8.96 1.92 -11.32
C LEU A 57 -8.74 3.30 -11.94
N ARG A 58 -7.55 3.88 -11.75
CA ARG A 58 -7.16 5.16 -12.36
C ARG A 58 -7.16 5.06 -13.89
N LYS A 59 -6.59 3.99 -14.46
CA LYS A 59 -6.64 3.74 -15.92
C LYS A 59 -8.06 3.56 -16.43
N LYS A 60 -8.94 2.92 -15.66
CA LYS A 60 -10.34 2.70 -16.06
C LYS A 60 -11.18 4.00 -16.07
N GLN A 61 -10.85 4.97 -15.20
CA GLN A 61 -11.56 6.26 -15.15
C GLN A 61 -11.04 7.30 -16.16
N VAL A 62 -9.84 7.12 -16.72
CA VAL A 62 -9.32 7.95 -17.81
C VAL A 62 -9.52 7.18 -19.12
N PRO A 63 -10.56 7.47 -19.93
CA PRO A 63 -10.68 6.86 -21.25
C PRO A 63 -9.47 7.21 -22.13
N PRO A 64 -9.08 6.33 -23.07
CA PRO A 64 -7.96 6.57 -23.98
C PRO A 64 -8.15 7.82 -24.84
#